data_AF-A0A7C1NNX7-F1
#
_entry.id   AF-A0A7C1NNX7-F1
#
_cell.length_a   1.000
_cell.length_b   1.000
_cell.length_c   1.000
_cell.angle_alpha   90.00
_cell.angle_beta   90.00
_cell.angle_gamma   90.00
#
_symmetry.space_group_name_H-M   'P 1'
#
loop_
_entity.id
_entity.type
_entity.pdbx_description
1 polymer ?
#
loop_
_entity_poly.entity_id
_entity_poly.type
_entity_poly.pdbx_seq_one_letter_code
_entity_poly.pdbx_strand_id
1 'polypeptide(L)' 'MNKQKRKWPILLLVLDLLGAIIAAAGFIEYLDTGSLNGVLLLIAGLFLMLPLILHILKLMPRKGTDKSKGEH' A
#
# COMPACT_ATOMS: atom_id res chain seq x y z
N MET A 1 -12.40 -23.16 10.01
CA MET A 1 -11.97 -21.77 10.27
C MET A 1 -10.74 -21.47 9.40
N ASN A 2 -10.92 -20.64 8.36
CA ASN A 2 -10.01 -20.52 7.21
C ASN A 2 -8.64 -19.91 7.58
N LYS A 3 -7.60 -20.74 7.75
CA LYS A 3 -6.21 -20.31 8.05
C LYS A 3 -5.61 -19.38 6.98
N GLN A 4 -6.16 -19.37 5.76
CA GLN A 4 -5.68 -18.54 4.65
C GLN A 4 -5.96 -17.04 4.83
N LYS A 5 -6.99 -16.63 5.60
CA LYS A 5 -7.32 -15.21 5.75
C LYS A 5 -6.32 -14.42 6.60
N ARG A 6 -5.50 -15.08 7.44
CA ARG A 6 -4.50 -14.40 8.30
C ARG A 6 -3.18 -14.06 7.61
N LYS A 7 -2.82 -14.72 6.50
CA LYS A 7 -1.53 -14.50 5.83
C LYS A 7 -1.51 -13.29 4.90
N TRP A 8 -2.67 -12.91 4.36
CA TRP A 8 -2.86 -11.76 3.48
C TRP A 8 -2.34 -10.43 4.05
N PRO A 9 -2.69 -10.03 5.29
CA PRO A 9 -2.20 -8.77 5.84
C PRO A 9 -0.68 -8.75 6.03
N ILE A 10 -0.07 -9.88 6.42
CA ILE A 10 1.39 -9.99 6.55
C ILE A 10 2.06 -9.86 5.19
N LEU A 11 1.51 -10.50 4.16
CA LEU A 11 2.05 -10.44 2.81
C LEU A 11 1.95 -9.02 2.22
N LEU A 12 0.86 -8.30 2.47
CA LEU A 12 0.72 -6.90 2.08
C LEU A 12 1.73 -6.00 2.79
N LEU A 13 2.02 -6.27 4.07
CA LEU A 13 3.03 -5.53 4.83
C LEU A 13 4.45 -5.77 4.27
N VAL A 14 4.78 -7.01 3.93
CA VAL A 14 6.08 -7.35 3.32
C VAL A 14 6.21 -6.70 1.94
N LEU A 15 5.14 -6.71 1.15
CA LEU A 15 5.13 -6.06 -0.16
C LEU A 15 5.34 -4.54 -0.05
N ASP A 16 4.70 -3.90 0.94
CA ASP A 16 4.87 -2.48 1.22
C ASP A 16 6.30 -2.13 1.63
N LEU A 17 6.90 -2.93 2.52
CA LEU A 17 8.30 -2.75 2.93
C LEU A 17 9.27 -2.91 1.76
N LEU A 18 9.04 -3.90 0.89
CA LEU A 18 9.82 -4.08 -0.34
C LEU A 18 9.63 -2.88 -1.29
N GLY A 19 8.41 -2.40 -1.45
CA GLY A 19 8.11 -1.19 -2.21
C GLY A 19 8.87 0.02 -1.67
N ALA A 20 8.95 0.18 -0.35
CA ALA A 20 9.68 1.28 0.30
C ALA A 20 11.18 1.24 0.05
N ILE A 21 11.77 0.05 0.14
CA ILE A 21 13.20 -0.15 -0.15
C ILE A 21 13.48 0.18 -1.63
N ILE A 22 12.64 -0.30 -2.54
CA ILE A 22 12.78 -0.05 -3.99
C ILE A 22 12.61 1.45 -4.29
N ALA A 23 11.61 2.10 -3.70
CA ALA A 23 11.37 3.53 -3.89
C ALA A 23 12.56 4.36 -3.37
N ALA A 24 13.07 4.04 -2.18
CA ALA A 24 14.24 4.70 -1.61
C ALA A 24 15.49 4.50 -2.50
N ALA A 25 15.72 3.29 -3.00
CA ALA A 25 16.83 3.02 -3.91
C ALA A 25 16.69 3.82 -5.22
N GLY A 26 15.50 3.86 -5.81
CA GLY A 26 15.22 4.66 -7.01
C GLY A 26 15.40 6.16 -6.77
N PHE A 27 15.01 6.66 -5.59
CA PHE A 27 15.22 8.05 -5.19
C PHE A 27 16.71 8.40 -5.10
N ILE A 28 17.50 7.54 -4.43
CA ILE A 28 18.95 7.73 -4.29
C ILE A 28 19.62 7.69 -5.67
N GLU A 29 19.30 6.69 -6.49
CA GLU A 29 19.82 6.54 -7.85
C GLU A 29 19.51 7.78 -8.70
N TYR A 30 18.29 8.31 -8.61
CA TYR A 30 17.90 9.52 -9.32
C TYR A 30 18.67 10.75 -8.85
N LEU A 31 18.91 10.90 -7.55
CA LEU A 31 19.70 12.02 -7.02
C LEU A 31 21.17 11.95 -7.41
N ASP A 32 21.74 10.74 -7.47
CA ASP A 32 23.17 10.54 -7.74
C ASP A 32 23.47 10.64 -9.24
N THR A 33 22.62 10.07 -10.10
CA THR A 33 22.89 9.95 -11.54
C THR A 33 21.98 10.80 -12.42
N GLY A 34 20.87 11.33 -11.90
CA GLY A 34 19.81 11.97 -12.70
C GLY A 34 19.11 10.99 -13.65
N SER A 35 19.32 9.68 -13.49
CA SER A 35 18.89 8.67 -14.46
C SER A 35 17.39 8.45 -14.45
N LEU A 36 16.84 8.27 -15.65
CA LEU A 36 15.45 7.91 -15.85
C LEU A 36 15.13 6.54 -15.21
N ASN A 37 16.12 5.66 -15.08
CA ASN A 37 15.96 4.40 -14.35
C ASN A 37 15.66 4.61 -12.87
N GLY A 38 16.27 5.61 -12.23
CA GLY A 38 15.98 5.95 -10.83
C GLY A 38 14.53 6.37 -10.65
N VAL A 39 14.00 7.17 -11.59
CA VAL A 39 12.59 7.57 -11.62
C VAL A 39 11.66 6.37 -11.83
N LEU A 40 12.00 5.46 -12.75
CA LEU A 40 11.20 4.25 -12.99
C LEU A 40 11.17 3.34 -11.78
N LEU A 41 12.30 3.17 -11.09
CA LEU A 41 12.41 2.42 -9.83
C LEU A 41 11.59 3.08 -8.72
N LEU A 42 11.67 4.40 -8.59
CA LEU A 42 10.87 5.17 -7.64
C LEU A 42 9.37 4.92 -7.85
N ILE A 43 8.91 5.07 -9.10
CA ILE A 43 7.51 4.85 -9.47
C ILE A 43 7.11 3.39 -9.20
N ALA A 44 7.93 2.42 -9.59
CA ALA A 44 7.65 1.00 -9.36
C ALA A 44 7.51 0.66 -7.87
N GLY A 45 8.40 1.22 -7.02
CA GLY A 45 8.33 1.06 -5.57
C GLY A 45 7.04 1.62 -4.97
N LEU A 46 6.60 2.80 -5.43
CA LEU A 46 5.33 3.40 -5.01
C LEU A 46 4.11 2.57 -5.45
N PHE A 47 4.12 2.02 -6.66
CA PHE A 47 3.05 1.13 -7.13
C PHE A 47 2.97 -0.18 -6.33
N LEU A 48 4.10 -0.67 -5.80
CA LEU A 48 4.11 -1.86 -4.95
C LEU A 48 3.42 -1.65 -3.59
N MET A 49 3.39 -0.42 -3.07
CA MET A 49 2.71 -0.07 -1.81
C MET A 49 1.20 0.08 -1.95
N LEU A 50 0.72 0.37 -3.17
CA LEU A 50 -0.69 0.67 -3.46
C LEU A 50 -1.69 -0.39 -2.95
N PRO A 51 -1.42 -1.71 -3.07
CA PRO A 51 -2.31 -2.75 -2.55
C PRO A 51 -2.53 -2.67 -1.04
N LEU A 52 -1.50 -2.33 -0.25
CA LEU A 52 -1.64 -2.16 1.20
C LEU A 52 -2.51 -0.95 1.51
N ILE A 53 -2.29 0.18 0.83
CA ILE A 53 -3.08 1.41 1.00
C ILE A 53 -4.56 1.14 0.70
N LEU A 54 -4.85 0.47 -0.43
CA LEU A 54 -6.22 0.09 -0.80
C LEU A 54 -6.85 -0.86 0.23
N HIS A 55 -6.07 -1.79 0.77
CA HIS A 55 -6.54 -2.69 1.82
C HIS A 55 -6.88 -1.93 3.12
N ILE A 56 -6.04 -0.98 3.54
CA ILE A 56 -6.30 -0.12 4.71
C ILE A 56 -7.55 0.73 4.48
N LEU A 57 -7.67 1.37 3.31
CA LEU A 57 -8.85 2.18 2.96
C LEU A 57 -10.14 1.35 2.96
N LYS A 58 -10.08 0.09 2.49
CA LYS A 58 -11.22 -0.84 2.51
C LYS A 58 -11.59 -1.28 3.93
N LEU A 59 -10.62 -1.32 4.84
CA LEU A 59 -10.84 -1.63 6.26
C LEU A 59 -11.30 -0.40 7.06
N MET A 60 -11.12 0.82 6.54
CA MET A 60 -11.58 2.02 7.20
C MET A 60 -13.12 2.02 7.23
N PRO A 61 -13.75 2.09 8.42
CA PRO A 61 -15.19 2.16 8.51
C PRO A 61 -15.66 3.39 7.76
N ARG A 62 -16.63 3.21 6.86
CA ARG A 62 -17.28 4.30 6.13
C ARG A 62 -17.95 5.20 7.18
N LYS A 63 -17.26 6.26 7.62
CA LYS A 63 -17.81 7.25 8.54
C LYS A 63 -18.83 8.08 7.75
N GLY A 64 -20.10 7.71 7.91
CA GLY A 64 -21.23 8.16 7.11
C GLY A 64 -21.90 6.92 6.51
N THR A 65 -22.91 6.32 7.13
CA THR A 65 -24.12 6.96 7.65
C THR A 65 -24.64 6.14 8.84
N ASP A 66 -24.45 6.63 10.06
CA ASP A 66 -25.37 6.31 11.13
C ASP A 66 -26.67 7.09 10.84
N LYS A 67 -27.52 6.51 9.98
CA LYS A 67 -28.94 6.83 9.99
C LYS A 67 -29.63 5.67 10.67
N SER A 68 -29.69 5.81 11.98
CA SER A 68 -30.90 5.69 12.77
C SER A 68 -31.72 4.44 12.49
N LYS A 69 -31.67 3.55 13.48
CA LYS A 69 -32.87 2.88 13.97
C LYS A 69 -34.10 3.78 13.78
N GLY A 70 -35.10 3.21 13.13
CA GLY A 70 -36.43 3.76 12.94
C GLY A 70 -37.32 2.61 12.50
N GLU A 71 -37.37 1.57 13.32
CA GLU A 71 -38.57 0.74 13.40
C GLU A 71 -39.68 1.68 13.90
N HIS A 72 -40.65 1.95 13.04
CA HIS A 72 -42.06 2.14 13.39
C HIS A 72 -42.91 2.15 12.13
#